data_AF-A0A3D4WEK1-F1
#
_entry.id   AF-A0A3D4WEK1-F1
#
_cell.length_a   1.000
_cell.length_b   1.000
_cell.length_c   1.000
_cell.angle_alpha   90.00
_cell.angle_beta   90.00
_cell.angle_gamma   90.00
#
_symmetry.space_group_name_H-M   'P 1'
#
loop_
_entity.id
_entity.type
_entity.pdbx_description
1 polymer ?
#
loop_
_entity_poly.entity_id
_entity_poly.type
_entity_poly.pdbx_seq_one_letter_code
_entity_poly.pdbx_strand_id
1 'polypeptide(L)'
;MTNAATDNPVDAAFTSTDLDDIPPTYVDSKATSTSVSAVKPVLTLSGSAASFTCDGRKHCSQMTSCAEATYFIQHCPNTKMDGNNDGIPCEQQWCH
;
A
#
# COMPACT_ATOMS: atom_id res chain seq x y z
N MET A 1 -14.41 -32.21 -15.28
CA MET A 1 -13.40 -33.28 -15.36
C MET A 1 -12.28 -32.73 -16.21
N THR A 2 -11.08 -32.70 -15.64
CA THR A 2 -9.77 -32.39 -16.23
C THR A 2 -9.51 -30.99 -16.81
N ASN A 3 -8.80 -30.19 -16.00
CA ASN A 3 -7.87 -29.17 -16.44
C ASN A 3 -6.76 -29.81 -17.30
N ALA A 4 -6.33 -29.14 -18.37
CA ALA A 4 -4.99 -29.33 -18.94
C ALA A 4 -4.62 -28.08 -19.76
N ALA A 5 -4.12 -27.06 -19.07
CA ALA A 5 -3.27 -26.06 -19.70
C ALA A 5 -1.87 -26.69 -19.82
N THR A 6 -1.50 -27.06 -21.03
CA THR A 6 -0.13 -27.43 -21.39
C THR A 6 0.11 -26.84 -22.76
N ASP A 7 0.80 -25.71 -22.81
CA ASP A 7 2.02 -25.55 -23.57
C ASP A 7 2.58 -24.15 -23.34
N ASN A 8 3.87 -24.10 -23.01
CA ASN A 8 4.65 -22.89 -22.81
C ASN A 8 5.77 -22.93 -23.85
N PRO A 9 5.71 -22.11 -24.91
CA PRO A 9 6.86 -21.91 -25.77
C PRO A 9 7.51 -20.55 -25.48
N VAL A 10 8.45 -20.56 -24.53
CA VAL A 10 9.54 -19.59 -24.43
C VAL A 10 10.59 -19.89 -25.50
N ASP A 11 10.30 -19.58 -26.77
CA ASP A 11 11.33 -19.34 -27.78
C ASP A 11 10.71 -18.67 -29.02
N ALA A 12 10.80 -17.35 -29.07
CA ALA A 12 10.69 -16.62 -30.32
C ALA A 12 11.79 -15.55 -30.31
N ALA A 13 12.89 -15.92 -30.95
CA ALA A 13 14.04 -15.10 -31.26
C ALA A 13 13.61 -13.68 -31.70
N PHE A 14 13.97 -12.67 -30.90
CA PHE A 14 14.07 -11.30 -31.41
C PHE A 14 15.31 -11.23 -32.29
N THR A 15 15.12 -11.50 -33.57
CA THR A 15 16.13 -11.32 -34.61
C THR A 15 16.48 -9.84 -34.71
N SER A 16 17.67 -9.54 -34.20
CA SER A 16 18.33 -8.24 -34.20
C SER A 16 18.83 -7.89 -35.61
N THR A 17 17.97 -7.29 -36.45
CA THR A 17 18.35 -6.44 -37.60
C THR A 17 17.12 -5.66 -38.08
N ASP A 18 16.84 -4.52 -37.45
CA ASP A 18 16.09 -3.41 -38.08
C ASP A 18 16.52 -2.13 -37.36
N LEU A 19 17.67 -1.59 -37.78
CA LEU A 19 18.42 -0.53 -37.11
C LEU A 19 18.54 0.71 -37.99
N ASP A 20 17.54 0.99 -38.84
CA ASP A 20 17.53 2.15 -39.74
C ASP A 20 16.20 2.94 -39.73
N ASP A 21 15.23 2.61 -38.86
CA ASP A 21 14.00 3.40 -38.65
C ASP A 21 13.84 3.81 -37.17
N ILE A 22 14.78 4.62 -36.66
CA ILE A 22 14.61 5.29 -35.36
C ILE A 22 14.78 6.80 -35.57
N PRO A 23 13.69 7.59 -35.49
CA PRO A 23 13.76 9.04 -35.65
C PRO A 23 14.60 9.70 -34.53
N PRO A 24 15.32 10.80 -34.81
CA PRO A 24 16.18 11.48 -33.85
C PRO A 24 15.37 12.36 -32.88
N THR A 25 14.52 11.72 -32.08
CA THR A 25 13.94 12.31 -30.86
C THR A 25 14.42 11.47 -29.69
N TYR A 26 15.72 11.51 -29.38
CA TYR A 26 16.18 12.37 -28.30
C TYR A 26 15.24 12.34 -27.09
N VAL A 27 15.61 11.56 -26.07
CA VAL A 27 15.94 12.08 -24.74
C VAL A 27 16.84 11.07 -24.02
N ASP A 28 18.12 11.42 -23.85
CA ASP A 28 18.96 10.86 -22.79
C ASP A 28 18.38 11.36 -21.46
N SER A 29 17.56 10.53 -20.83
CA SER A 29 17.10 10.79 -19.46
C SER A 29 18.18 10.35 -18.46
N LYS A 30 19.41 10.85 -18.61
CA LYS A 30 20.36 10.90 -17.50
C LYS A 30 20.02 12.11 -16.62
N ALA A 31 18.84 12.07 -16.02
CA ALA A 31 18.64 12.75 -14.76
C ALA A 31 19.28 11.87 -13.69
N THR A 32 20.50 12.24 -13.31
CA THR A 32 21.05 12.05 -11.98
C THR A 32 19.94 12.34 -10.95
N SER A 33 19.23 11.31 -10.51
CA SER A 33 18.46 11.36 -9.27
C SER A 33 19.45 11.09 -8.15
N THR A 34 20.14 12.17 -7.79
CA THR A 34 20.79 12.31 -6.49
C THR A 34 19.80 11.92 -5.41
N SER A 35 20.18 10.93 -4.62
CA SER A 35 19.53 10.50 -3.40
C SER A 35 19.00 11.69 -2.60
N VAL A 36 17.67 11.79 -2.51
CA VAL A 36 17.02 12.38 -1.34
C VAL A 36 16.55 11.24 -0.46
N SER A 37 16.95 11.33 0.80
CA SER A 37 16.71 10.38 1.88
C SER A 37 15.33 9.72 1.83
N ALA A 38 15.34 8.43 2.12
CA ALA A 38 14.22 7.62 2.55
C ALA A 38 13.19 8.42 3.36
N VAL A 39 12.17 8.94 2.68
CA VAL A 39 10.87 9.12 3.29
C VAL A 39 10.14 7.81 3.10
N LYS A 40 9.91 7.11 4.21
CA LYS A 40 9.03 5.95 4.28
C LYS A 40 7.73 6.31 3.54
N PRO A 41 7.07 5.38 2.81
CA PRO A 41 5.72 5.64 2.34
C PRO A 41 4.87 5.87 3.60
N VAL A 42 4.56 7.12 3.92
CA VAL A 42 3.41 7.42 4.75
C VAL A 42 2.24 6.99 3.88
N LEU A 43 1.68 5.83 4.21
CA LEU A 43 0.35 5.46 3.84
C LEU A 43 -0.53 6.64 4.27
N THR A 44 -0.76 7.57 3.36
CA THR A 44 -1.82 8.56 3.49
C THR A 44 -3.10 7.78 3.34
N LEU A 45 -3.50 7.14 4.44
CA LEU A 45 -4.84 6.63 4.64
C LEU A 45 -5.72 7.87 4.59
N SER A 46 -6.17 8.20 3.38
CA SER A 46 -7.18 9.20 3.08
C SER A 46 -8.51 8.67 3.63
N GLY A 47 -8.57 8.51 4.95
CA GLY A 47 -9.78 8.37 5.69
C GLY A 47 -10.46 9.71 5.58
N SER A 48 -11.57 9.74 4.84
CA SER A 48 -12.55 10.82 4.88
C SER A 48 -12.58 11.39 6.29
N ALA A 49 -12.45 12.71 6.45
CA ALA A 49 -12.34 13.40 7.74
C ALA A 49 -13.61 13.22 8.58
N ALA A 50 -13.83 11.99 9.04
CA ALA A 50 -14.91 11.59 9.89
C ALA A 50 -14.57 12.15 11.26
N SER A 51 -15.50 12.94 11.80
CA SER A 51 -15.36 13.54 13.12
C SER A 51 -15.49 12.42 14.15
N PHE A 52 -14.38 11.79 14.50
CA PHE A 52 -14.33 10.73 15.49
C PHE A 52 -14.52 11.33 16.89
N THR A 53 -15.40 10.73 17.69
CA THR A 53 -15.68 11.15 19.06
C THR A 53 -15.55 9.95 19.97
N CYS A 54 -15.04 10.14 21.18
CA CYS A 54 -14.96 9.08 22.17
C CYS A 54 -16.35 8.71 22.69
N ASP A 55 -17.02 7.78 22.01
CA ASP A 55 -18.36 7.30 22.38
C ASP A 55 -18.32 6.07 23.32
N GLY A 56 -17.13 5.72 23.83
CA GLY A 56 -16.94 4.64 24.80
C GLY A 56 -16.66 3.27 24.19
N ARG A 57 -16.49 3.20 22.86
CA ARG A 57 -16.06 1.97 22.17
C ARG A 57 -14.63 1.58 22.55
N LYS A 58 -14.43 0.28 22.72
CA LYS A 58 -13.16 -0.29 23.22
C LYS A 58 -12.61 -1.45 22.40
N HIS A 59 -13.41 -2.00 21.50
CA HIS A 59 -13.09 -3.21 20.75
C HIS A 59 -13.09 -2.94 19.25
N CYS A 60 -12.32 -3.76 18.53
CA CYS A 60 -12.17 -3.66 17.09
C CYS A 60 -13.47 -3.88 16.31
N SER A 61 -14.33 -4.80 16.75
CA SER A 61 -15.62 -5.05 16.07
C SER A 61 -16.57 -3.84 16.07
N GLN A 62 -16.27 -2.82 16.89
CA GLN A 62 -17.08 -1.61 16.98
C GLN A 62 -16.53 -0.49 16.10
N MET A 63 -15.28 -0.60 15.63
CA MET A 63 -14.65 0.33 14.69
C MET A 63 -15.11 0.03 13.27
N THR A 64 -14.87 0.96 12.34
CA THR A 64 -15.18 0.75 10.92
C THR A 64 -13.97 0.96 10.01
N SER A 65 -12.84 1.41 10.57
CA SER A 65 -11.62 1.65 9.81
C SER A 65 -10.38 1.65 10.70
N CYS A 66 -9.21 1.44 10.08
CA CYS A 66 -7.92 1.50 10.75
C CYS A 66 -7.66 2.92 11.31
N ALA A 67 -7.90 3.97 10.51
CA ALA A 67 -7.72 5.36 10.91
C ALA A 67 -8.55 5.72 12.15
N GLU A 68 -9.81 5.28 12.19
CA GLU A 68 -10.70 5.48 13.33
C GLU A 68 -10.14 4.76 14.56
N ALA A 69 -9.77 3.49 14.45
CA ALA A 69 -9.20 2.74 15.56
C ALA A 69 -7.91 3.42 16.09
N THR A 70 -7.03 3.89 15.20
CA THR A 70 -5.81 4.63 15.55
C THR A 70 -6.11 5.98 16.21
N TYR A 71 -7.19 6.65 15.80
CA TYR A 71 -7.65 7.86 16.47
C TYR A 71 -8.07 7.56 17.91
N PHE A 72 -8.82 6.48 18.14
CA PHE A 72 -9.33 6.13 19.46
C PHE A 72 -8.22 5.81 20.47
N ILE A 73 -7.18 5.05 20.11
CA ILE A 73 -6.09 4.77 21.05
C ILE A 73 -5.28 6.02 21.41
N GLN A 74 -5.26 7.04 20.54
CA GLN A 74 -4.53 8.29 20.76
C GLN A 74 -5.35 9.36 21.48
N HIS A 75 -6.67 9.39 21.26
CA HIS A 75 -7.54 10.47 21.73
C HIS A 75 -8.54 10.03 22.80
N CYS A 76 -8.82 8.74 22.94
CA CYS A 76 -9.85 8.22 23.83
C CYS A 76 -9.25 7.38 24.98
N PRO A 77 -9.67 7.62 26.24
CA PRO A 77 -9.25 6.78 27.35
C PRO A 77 -9.97 5.43 27.35
N ASN A 78 -9.34 4.42 27.95
CA ASN A 78 -9.87 3.06 28.15
C ASN A 78 -10.04 2.19 26.88
N THR A 79 -9.31 2.44 25.81
CA THR A 79 -9.31 1.58 24.63
C THR A 79 -8.61 0.24 24.88
N LYS A 80 -9.17 -0.85 24.35
CA LYS A 80 -8.61 -2.23 24.45
C LYS A 80 -8.44 -2.85 23.06
N MET A 81 -7.98 -2.04 22.11
CA MET A 81 -7.90 -2.36 20.68
C MET A 81 -6.47 -2.69 20.25
N ASP A 82 -5.51 -2.10 20.95
CA ASP A 82 -4.09 -2.31 20.82
C ASP A 82 -3.65 -3.20 21.99
N GLY A 83 -3.48 -4.49 21.71
CA GLY A 83 -3.19 -5.51 22.73
C GLY A 83 -1.69 -5.66 23.02
N ASN A 84 -0.86 -5.34 22.02
CA ASN A 84 0.59 -5.39 22.01
C ASN A 84 1.25 -4.01 22.21
N ASN A 85 0.46 -2.93 22.23
CA ASN A 85 0.89 -1.54 22.39
C ASN A 85 1.92 -1.11 21.35
N ASP A 86 1.77 -1.60 20.11
CA ASP A 86 2.63 -1.23 18.99
C ASP A 86 2.12 0.01 18.23
N GLY A 87 0.95 0.52 18.62
CA GLY A 87 0.30 1.68 17.99
C GLY A 87 -0.54 1.31 16.77
N ILE A 88 -0.71 0.02 16.45
CA ILE A 88 -1.57 -0.46 15.37
C ILE A 88 -2.76 -1.22 15.98
N PRO A 89 -3.89 -0.53 16.22
CA PRO A 89 -5.06 -1.19 16.74
C PRO A 89 -5.72 -2.04 15.66
N CYS A 90 -6.29 -3.19 16.03
CA CYS A 90 -7.14 -3.97 15.14
C CYS A 90 -6.49 -4.50 13.85
N GLU A 91 -5.22 -4.90 13.91
CA GLU A 91 -4.46 -5.53 12.80
C GLU A 91 -5.23 -6.67 12.10
N GLN A 92 -6.03 -7.42 12.86
CA GLN A 92 -6.78 -8.56 12.35
C GLN A 92 -8.08 -8.21 11.62
N GLN A 93 -8.61 -6.98 11.74
CA GLN A 93 -9.94 -6.60 11.21
C GLN A 93 -9.95 -5.34 10.35
N TRP A 94 -9.11 -4.36 10.65
CA TRP A 94 -9.12 -3.06 9.96
C TRP A 94 -7.77 -2.65 9.39
N CYS A 95 -6.67 -3.05 10.03
CA CYS A 95 -5.30 -2.68 9.66
C CYS A 95 -4.52 -3.90 9.11
N HIS A 96 -4.93 -4.44 7.96
CA HIS A 96 -4.22 -5.53 7.25
C HIS A 96 -3.33 -5.00 6.13
#